data_AF-A0A955VU03-F1
#
_entry.id   AF-A0A955VU03-F1
#
_cell.length_a   1.000
_cell.length_b   1.000
_cell.length_c   1.000
_cell.angle_alpha   90.00
_cell.angle_beta   90.00
_cell.angle_gamma   90.00
#
_symmetry.space_group_name_H-M   'P 1'
#
loop_
_entity.id
_entity.type
_entity.pdbx_description
1 polymer ?
#
loop_
_entity_poly.entity_id
_entity_poly.type
_entity_poly.pdbx_seq_one_letter_code
_entity_poly.pdbx_strand_id
1 'polypeptide(L)'
;MWLDDVACLGDEARLSDCAARPVGDHNCGHAEDVSVQCIVEPGVCRLDRHCGVGEVCADGRCQVPVVCGDGRLGEGEVCDDGNLIDGDGCSSECGFEPVGPLVQGVQQAVPEADVLARGWRRCYTGRYSQRGVALGGVLDGCDGDEMMIACRPVGAPDLTLAAEGVRAEVLLNVGQGVDAAHAHNGVNWYYSPSLSWGFAPAGEPVNRDACDFSAANETVPGQRMCWHTSASALQPGYRCGANNLNASNQWERLIYVRDGLPALRPGVQHDVDPAALESVGWERCYRDVYAETSNRMDDILAGCEGDQLLMACRAVGAPTYLVAAEGDYAEVTRDVGNASDAVNPHNGVNFYFSPAWSWGFAPAGLAVNRIGCDINNVQAADRLCWHTGGDT
;
A
#
# COMPACT_ATOMS: atom_id res chain seq x y z
N MET A 1 -38.87 25.82 -45.00
CA MET A 1 -39.54 25.65 -43.70
C MET A 1 -40.59 24.56 -43.88
N TRP A 2 -40.86 23.77 -42.84
CA TRP A 2 -41.61 22.50 -42.98
C TRP A 2 -42.92 22.47 -42.17
N LEU A 3 -43.01 23.25 -41.09
CA LEU A 3 -44.18 23.33 -40.19
C LEU A 3 -44.50 24.80 -39.92
N ASP A 4 -45.78 25.10 -39.69
CA ASP A 4 -46.34 26.43 -39.40
C ASP A 4 -47.52 26.28 -38.43
N ASP A 5 -47.72 27.26 -37.56
CA ASP A 5 -48.72 27.30 -36.48
C ASP A 5 -48.81 25.99 -35.66
N VAL A 6 -47.66 25.47 -35.20
CA VAL A 6 -47.62 24.25 -34.39
C VAL A 6 -48.23 24.49 -33.00
N ALA A 7 -49.28 23.75 -32.67
CA ALA A 7 -50.00 23.83 -31.40
C ALA A 7 -50.09 22.44 -30.75
N CYS A 8 -49.14 22.15 -29.85
CA CYS A 8 -49.12 20.91 -29.07
C CYS A 8 -50.04 21.00 -27.84
N LEU A 9 -50.64 19.87 -27.46
CA LEU A 9 -51.41 19.68 -26.22
C LEU A 9 -50.50 19.35 -25.02
N GLY A 10 -49.29 18.84 -25.28
CA GLY A 10 -48.23 18.60 -24.30
C GLY A 10 -48.00 17.13 -23.95
N ASP A 11 -48.79 16.21 -24.53
CA ASP A 11 -48.67 14.77 -24.36
C ASP A 11 -48.20 14.04 -25.63
N GLU A 12 -47.94 14.78 -26.71
CA GLU A 12 -47.41 14.23 -27.95
C GLU A 12 -45.96 13.74 -27.79
N ALA A 13 -45.64 12.59 -28.38
CA ALA A 13 -44.30 11.99 -28.29
C ALA A 13 -43.25 12.70 -29.17
N ARG A 14 -43.67 13.49 -30.17
CA ARG A 14 -42.81 14.21 -31.11
C ARG A 14 -43.53 15.43 -31.67
N LEU A 15 -42.77 16.45 -32.05
CA LEU A 15 -43.31 17.73 -32.56
C LEU A 15 -44.18 17.55 -33.82
N SER A 16 -43.91 16.53 -34.64
CA SER A 16 -44.70 16.24 -35.86
C SER A 16 -46.08 15.64 -35.57
N ASP A 17 -46.33 15.19 -34.35
CA ASP A 17 -47.64 14.66 -33.94
C ASP A 17 -48.57 15.76 -33.42
N CYS A 18 -48.03 16.95 -33.14
CA CYS A 18 -48.82 18.11 -32.75
C CYS A 18 -49.68 18.59 -33.92
N ALA A 19 -50.81 19.22 -33.60
CA ALA A 19 -51.61 19.89 -34.61
C ALA A 19 -50.80 21.03 -35.25
N ALA A 20 -50.72 21.04 -36.59
CA ALA A 20 -50.01 22.05 -37.37
C ALA A 20 -50.71 22.22 -38.72
N ARG A 21 -50.34 23.27 -39.46
CA ARG A 21 -50.79 23.41 -40.85
C ARG A 21 -50.21 22.31 -41.75
N PRO A 22 -50.89 21.95 -42.85
CA PRO A 22 -50.36 20.97 -43.81
C PRO A 22 -48.98 21.35 -44.32
N VAL A 23 -48.10 20.35 -44.46
CA VAL A 23 -46.73 20.56 -44.94
C VAL A 23 -46.73 21.22 -46.34
N GLY A 24 -46.04 22.35 -46.46
CA GLY A 24 -45.96 23.15 -47.69
C GLY A 24 -47.01 24.26 -47.80
N ASP A 25 -47.98 24.33 -46.89
CA ASP A 25 -48.89 25.47 -46.72
C ASP A 25 -48.48 26.28 -45.49
N HIS A 26 -47.52 27.19 -45.70
CA HIS A 26 -46.98 28.07 -44.67
C HIS A 26 -46.77 29.47 -45.22
N ASN A 27 -46.85 30.49 -44.34
CA ASN A 27 -46.46 31.86 -44.68
C ASN A 27 -45.12 32.28 -44.04
N CYS A 28 -44.47 31.39 -43.28
CA CYS A 28 -43.23 31.71 -42.58
C CYS A 28 -42.06 32.05 -43.52
N GLY A 29 -41.19 32.94 -43.04
CA GLY A 29 -39.83 33.23 -43.50
C GLY A 29 -38.77 32.69 -42.53
N HIS A 30 -37.50 32.58 -42.96
CA HIS A 30 -36.39 32.16 -42.07
C HIS A 30 -36.17 33.10 -40.86
N ALA A 31 -36.71 34.32 -40.91
CA ALA A 31 -36.70 35.25 -39.77
C ALA A 31 -37.66 34.84 -38.65
N GLU A 32 -38.55 33.88 -38.90
CA GLU A 32 -39.57 33.39 -37.97
C GLU A 32 -39.23 31.97 -37.46
N ASP A 33 -38.00 31.51 -37.68
CA ASP A 33 -37.53 30.21 -37.19
C ASP A 33 -37.56 30.18 -35.65
N VAL A 34 -38.25 29.20 -35.08
CA VAL A 34 -38.40 29.03 -33.63
C VAL A 34 -37.30 28.10 -33.11
N SER A 35 -36.70 28.47 -31.98
CA SER A 35 -35.81 27.58 -31.21
C SER A 35 -36.34 27.42 -29.79
N VAL A 36 -36.01 26.28 -29.17
CA VAL A 36 -36.34 25.99 -27.77
C VAL A 36 -35.05 25.82 -26.98
N GLN A 37 -35.05 26.33 -25.74
CA GLN A 37 -34.01 26.05 -24.76
C GLN A 37 -34.64 25.22 -23.64
N CYS A 38 -34.24 23.96 -23.52
CA CYS A 38 -34.68 23.12 -22.42
C CYS A 38 -33.95 23.54 -21.13
N ILE A 39 -34.67 23.63 -20.02
CA ILE A 39 -34.07 23.76 -18.69
C ILE A 39 -33.75 22.35 -18.20
N VAL A 40 -32.49 22.09 -17.88
CA VAL A 40 -32.06 20.88 -17.17
C VAL A 40 -31.98 21.25 -15.69
N GLU A 41 -32.57 20.45 -14.81
CA GLU A 41 -32.47 20.71 -13.37
C GLU A 41 -30.99 20.73 -12.92
N PRO A 42 -30.60 21.59 -11.96
CA PRO A 42 -29.23 21.62 -11.46
C PRO A 42 -28.78 20.24 -10.97
N GLY A 43 -27.66 19.75 -11.52
CA GLY A 43 -27.11 18.45 -11.17
C GLY A 43 -27.70 17.25 -11.91
N VAL A 44 -28.69 17.44 -12.80
CA VAL A 44 -29.19 16.39 -13.69
C VAL A 44 -28.43 16.44 -15.02
N CYS A 45 -28.02 15.29 -15.52
CA CYS A 45 -27.28 15.20 -16.77
C CYS A 45 -27.77 14.03 -17.63
N ARG A 46 -27.48 14.12 -18.94
CA ARG A 46 -27.66 13.02 -19.90
C ARG A 46 -26.37 12.59 -20.59
N LEU A 47 -25.36 13.46 -20.54
CA LEU A 47 -24.05 13.35 -21.17
C LEU A 47 -23.09 14.25 -20.37
N ASP A 48 -21.81 13.91 -20.33
CA ASP A 48 -20.77 14.60 -19.55
C ASP A 48 -20.68 16.10 -19.84
N ARG A 49 -20.98 16.53 -21.07
CA ARG A 49 -20.98 17.96 -21.46
C ARG A 49 -21.98 18.84 -20.68
N HIS A 50 -22.90 18.24 -19.93
CA HIS A 50 -23.85 18.96 -19.07
C HIS A 50 -23.36 19.09 -17.62
N CYS A 51 -22.18 18.56 -17.31
CA CYS A 51 -21.55 18.61 -15.99
C CYS A 51 -20.40 19.62 -15.94
N GLY A 52 -20.01 19.98 -14.72
CA GLY A 52 -18.88 20.87 -14.46
C GLY A 52 -17.55 20.27 -14.90
N VAL A 53 -16.51 21.10 -14.91
CA VAL A 53 -15.16 20.63 -15.25
C VAL A 53 -14.71 19.63 -14.18
N GLY A 54 -14.43 18.39 -14.61
CA GLY A 54 -14.01 17.29 -13.73
C GLY A 54 -15.14 16.37 -13.26
N GLU A 55 -16.39 16.63 -13.65
CA GLU A 55 -17.52 15.77 -13.33
C GLU A 55 -17.91 14.88 -14.53
N VAL A 56 -18.37 13.66 -14.23
CA VAL A 56 -18.94 12.73 -15.22
C VAL A 56 -20.42 12.54 -14.98
N CYS A 57 -21.17 12.27 -16.06
CA CYS A 57 -22.59 12.01 -15.94
C CYS A 57 -22.84 10.53 -15.57
N ALA A 58 -23.06 10.26 -14.28
CA ALA A 58 -23.33 8.94 -13.75
C ALA A 58 -24.73 8.88 -13.09
N ASP A 59 -25.53 7.88 -13.46
CA ASP A 59 -26.92 7.69 -13.01
C ASP A 59 -27.82 8.93 -13.17
N GLY A 60 -27.60 9.67 -14.26
CA GLY A 60 -28.36 10.88 -14.57
C GLY A 60 -28.01 12.07 -13.68
N ARG A 61 -26.92 12.00 -12.92
CA ARG A 61 -26.39 13.09 -12.10
C ARG A 61 -24.92 13.37 -12.39
N CYS A 62 -24.53 14.62 -12.24
CA CYS A 62 -23.12 14.99 -12.29
C CYS A 62 -22.45 14.54 -11.00
N GLN A 63 -21.44 13.69 -11.12
CA GLN A 63 -20.68 13.14 -10.01
C GLN A 63 -19.20 13.44 -10.25
N VAL A 64 -18.49 13.81 -9.19
CA VAL A 64 -17.03 13.80 -9.21
C VAL A 64 -16.62 12.33 -9.21
N PRO A 65 -15.88 11.84 -10.22
CA PRO A 65 -15.38 10.48 -10.17
C PRO A 65 -14.49 10.35 -8.94
N VAL A 66 -14.72 9.31 -8.14
CA VAL A 66 -13.82 8.91 -7.05
C VAL A 66 -12.46 8.59 -7.67
N VAL A 67 -11.39 9.23 -7.20
CA VAL A 67 -10.03 9.07 -7.75
C VAL A 67 -9.13 8.57 -6.62
N CYS A 68 -9.18 7.26 -6.42
CA CYS A 68 -8.33 6.65 -5.42
C CYS A 68 -6.84 6.78 -5.77
N GLY A 69 -6.03 6.98 -4.74
CA GLY A 69 -4.57 7.02 -4.84
C GLY A 69 -3.99 8.34 -5.31
N ASP A 70 -4.74 9.45 -5.20
CA ASP A 70 -4.29 10.76 -5.66
C ASP A 70 -3.63 11.61 -4.56
N GLY A 71 -3.60 11.08 -3.34
CA GLY A 71 -3.00 11.67 -2.14
C GLY A 71 -3.95 12.60 -1.40
N ARG A 72 -5.25 12.63 -1.74
CA ARG A 72 -6.24 13.56 -1.18
C ARG A 72 -7.55 12.82 -0.92
N LEU A 73 -8.01 12.83 0.33
CA LEU A 73 -9.33 12.30 0.66
C LEU A 73 -10.46 13.17 0.05
N GLY A 74 -11.11 12.65 -0.99
CA GLY A 74 -12.18 13.29 -1.76
C GLY A 74 -13.62 12.95 -1.29
N GLU A 75 -14.61 13.58 -1.93
CA GLU A 75 -16.04 13.29 -1.67
C GLU A 75 -16.43 11.95 -2.33
N GLY A 76 -16.76 10.95 -1.51
CA GLY A 76 -17.08 9.58 -1.96
C GLY A 76 -16.02 8.54 -1.65
N GLU A 77 -14.84 8.97 -1.20
CA GLU A 77 -13.75 8.11 -0.73
C GLU A 77 -13.85 7.87 0.77
N VAL A 78 -13.50 6.67 1.24
CA VAL A 78 -13.38 6.40 2.68
C VAL A 78 -11.94 6.44 3.17
N CYS A 79 -10.96 6.24 2.29
CA CYS A 79 -9.53 6.40 2.50
C CYS A 79 -8.84 6.89 1.21
N ASP A 80 -7.59 7.36 1.30
CA ASP A 80 -6.67 7.57 0.18
C ASP A 80 -5.23 7.59 0.74
N ASP A 81 -4.35 6.72 0.24
CA ASP A 81 -2.95 6.62 0.67
C ASP A 81 -1.95 7.13 -0.38
N GLY A 82 -2.44 7.76 -1.44
CA GLY A 82 -1.61 8.37 -2.48
C GLY A 82 -1.06 7.42 -3.52
N ASN A 83 -1.56 6.18 -3.60
CA ASN A 83 -1.33 5.30 -4.74
C ASN A 83 -2.46 4.27 -4.95
N LEU A 84 -2.31 3.38 -5.94
CA LEU A 84 -3.34 2.38 -6.32
C LEU A 84 -2.89 0.93 -6.02
N ILE A 85 -1.95 0.75 -5.09
CA ILE A 85 -1.48 -0.56 -4.69
C ILE A 85 -2.50 -1.11 -3.68
N ASP A 86 -3.08 -2.27 -3.96
CA ASP A 86 -3.89 -2.93 -2.93
C ASP A 86 -2.97 -3.49 -1.83
N GLY A 87 -3.38 -3.38 -0.58
CA GLY A 87 -2.72 -3.93 0.60
C GLY A 87 -1.84 -2.94 1.37
N ASP A 88 -1.71 -1.68 0.95
CA ASP A 88 -0.85 -0.69 1.60
C ASP A 88 -1.60 0.41 2.36
N GLY A 89 -2.89 0.23 2.62
CA GLY A 89 -3.66 1.06 3.58
C GLY A 89 -5.01 1.52 3.04
N CYS A 90 -5.09 1.73 1.74
CA CYS A 90 -6.30 2.02 1.01
C CYS A 90 -6.30 1.27 -0.33
N SER A 91 -7.28 0.40 -0.52
CA SER A 91 -7.41 -0.32 -1.79
C SER A 91 -7.55 0.64 -2.98
N SER A 92 -7.23 0.15 -4.17
CA SER A 92 -7.47 0.83 -5.45
C SER A 92 -8.94 1.20 -5.71
N GLU A 93 -9.87 0.63 -4.93
CA GLU A 93 -11.30 0.94 -4.93
C GLU A 93 -11.72 1.92 -3.81
N CYS A 94 -10.76 2.52 -3.11
CA CYS A 94 -10.97 3.45 -2.01
C CYS A 94 -11.75 2.88 -0.82
N GLY A 95 -11.70 1.55 -0.67
CA GLY A 95 -12.11 0.83 0.52
C GLY A 95 -10.99 0.73 1.53
N PHE A 96 -11.32 0.91 2.81
CA PHE A 96 -10.44 0.50 3.89
C PHE A 96 -10.19 -0.99 3.77
N GLU A 97 -8.92 -1.35 3.65
CA GLU A 97 -8.55 -2.75 3.59
C GLU A 97 -8.60 -3.33 5.00
N PRO A 98 -9.13 -4.56 5.19
CA PRO A 98 -9.07 -5.27 6.45
C PRO A 98 -7.60 -5.55 6.75
N VAL A 99 -7.05 -4.59 7.47
CA VAL A 99 -5.64 -4.36 7.64
C VAL A 99 -4.98 -5.64 8.19
N GLY A 100 -4.01 -6.19 7.48
CA GLY A 100 -3.03 -7.17 7.98
C GLY A 100 -1.78 -6.43 8.44
N PRO A 101 -1.00 -6.94 9.40
CA PRO A 101 0.22 -6.27 9.81
C PRO A 101 1.39 -6.56 8.85
N LEU A 102 1.49 -5.79 7.75
CA LEU A 102 2.68 -5.56 6.93
C LEU A 102 2.50 -4.24 6.12
N VAL A 103 2.32 -3.11 6.79
CA VAL A 103 1.89 -1.90 6.09
C VAL A 103 3.08 -1.18 5.46
N GLN A 104 3.12 -1.15 4.12
CA GLN A 104 4.04 -0.32 3.35
C GLN A 104 3.58 1.15 3.41
N GLY A 105 4.52 2.09 3.41
CA GLY A 105 4.22 3.52 3.26
C GLY A 105 3.82 4.26 4.54
N VAL A 106 3.32 5.49 4.34
CA VAL A 106 2.90 6.38 5.42
C VAL A 106 1.39 6.34 5.57
N GLN A 107 0.94 6.02 6.79
CA GLN A 107 -0.48 5.83 7.11
C GLN A 107 -1.06 7.04 7.82
N GLN A 108 -2.31 7.37 7.52
CA GLN A 108 -3.09 8.43 8.17
C GLN A 108 -4.29 7.86 8.93
N ALA A 109 -4.74 8.59 9.95
CA ALA A 109 -5.97 8.25 10.70
C ALA A 109 -6.02 6.81 11.25
N VAL A 110 -4.88 6.29 11.73
CA VAL A 110 -4.75 4.88 12.16
C VAL A 110 -5.30 4.70 13.58
N PRO A 111 -6.32 3.87 13.81
CA PRO A 111 -6.82 3.63 15.18
C PRO A 111 -5.77 2.98 16.07
N GLU A 112 -5.44 3.57 17.23
CA GLU A 112 -4.44 2.97 18.14
C GLU A 112 -4.88 1.59 18.64
N ALA A 113 -6.20 1.39 18.79
CA ALA A 113 -6.75 0.09 19.19
C ALA A 113 -6.34 -1.03 18.23
N ASP A 114 -6.32 -0.75 16.93
CA ASP A 114 -5.94 -1.73 15.91
C ASP A 114 -4.44 -1.99 15.92
N VAL A 115 -3.62 -0.95 16.11
CA VAL A 115 -2.17 -1.07 16.30
C VAL A 115 -1.87 -2.03 17.46
N LEU A 116 -2.49 -1.80 18.62
CA LEU A 116 -2.28 -2.63 19.81
C LEU A 116 -2.83 -4.05 19.63
N ALA A 117 -3.98 -4.21 18.96
CA ALA A 117 -4.56 -5.53 18.67
C ALA A 117 -3.64 -6.41 17.80
N ARG A 118 -2.78 -5.79 16.99
CA ARG A 118 -1.78 -6.46 16.12
C ARG A 118 -0.45 -6.78 16.82
N GLY A 119 -0.40 -6.70 18.14
CA GLY A 119 0.80 -7.03 18.91
C GLY A 119 1.85 -5.94 18.97
N TRP A 120 1.58 -4.75 18.42
CA TRP A 120 2.42 -3.58 18.68
C TRP A 120 2.30 -3.15 20.14
N ARG A 121 3.44 -2.83 20.75
CA ARG A 121 3.54 -2.30 22.10
C ARG A 121 4.08 -0.88 22.04
N ARG A 122 3.32 0.06 22.60
CA ARG A 122 3.82 1.42 22.81
C ARG A 122 4.95 1.41 23.83
N CYS A 123 6.14 1.82 23.41
CA CYS A 123 7.31 1.88 24.27
C CYS A 123 7.68 3.32 24.67
N TYR A 124 7.28 4.31 23.87
CA TYR A 124 7.54 5.72 24.17
C TYR A 124 6.33 6.61 23.91
N THR A 125 6.16 7.62 24.74
CA THR A 125 5.26 8.75 24.51
C THR A 125 5.91 10.02 25.03
N GLY A 126 5.94 11.06 24.20
CA GLY A 126 6.48 12.37 24.56
C GLY A 126 5.65 13.50 23.98
N ARG A 127 5.79 14.71 24.52
CA ARG A 127 5.14 15.91 23.94
C ARG A 127 6.07 16.58 22.94
N TYR A 128 5.49 17.22 21.93
CA TYR A 128 6.23 18.04 20.98
C TYR A 128 6.90 19.27 21.64
N SER A 129 6.54 19.61 22.88
CA SER A 129 7.16 20.64 23.72
C SER A 129 8.40 20.21 24.49
N GLN A 130 8.65 18.91 24.63
CA GLN A 130 9.76 18.40 25.43
C GLN A 130 11.11 18.71 24.76
N ARG A 131 12.08 19.12 25.58
CA ARG A 131 13.42 19.53 25.15
C ARG A 131 14.49 18.74 25.90
N GLY A 132 15.55 18.37 25.20
CA GLY A 132 16.74 17.76 25.81
C GLY A 132 16.50 16.34 26.33
N VAL A 133 15.51 15.61 25.81
CA VAL A 133 15.27 14.22 26.19
C VAL A 133 16.29 13.35 25.50
N ALA A 134 17.20 12.72 26.25
CA ALA A 134 18.25 11.88 25.67
C ALA A 134 17.66 10.77 24.79
N LEU A 135 18.18 10.60 23.57
CA LEU A 135 17.71 9.57 22.63
C LEU A 135 17.87 8.15 23.19
N GLY A 136 18.91 7.91 24.00
CA GLY A 136 19.05 6.65 24.75
C GLY A 136 17.79 6.39 25.60
N GLY A 137 17.39 7.34 26.43
CA GLY A 137 16.19 7.23 27.26
C GLY A 137 14.86 7.21 26.49
N VAL A 138 14.83 7.67 25.24
CA VAL A 138 13.67 7.52 24.34
C VAL A 138 13.57 6.08 23.82
N LEU A 139 14.72 5.48 23.54
CA LEU A 139 14.84 4.13 22.99
C LEU A 139 14.90 3.05 24.06
N ASP A 140 15.11 3.41 25.33
CA ASP A 140 15.07 2.50 26.47
C ASP A 140 13.69 1.83 26.55
N GLY A 141 13.64 0.50 26.43
CA GLY A 141 12.40 -0.29 26.42
C GLY A 141 11.65 -0.31 25.08
N CYS A 142 12.18 0.35 24.04
CA CYS A 142 11.81 0.19 22.64
C CYS A 142 12.62 -0.93 21.97
N ASP A 143 12.61 -2.08 22.63
CA ASP A 143 13.21 -3.34 22.15
C ASP A 143 12.15 -4.10 21.32
N GLY A 144 12.54 -4.51 20.11
CA GLY A 144 11.72 -5.19 19.11
C GLY A 144 12.44 -5.18 17.75
N ASP A 145 12.10 -6.08 16.83
CA ASP A 145 12.72 -6.10 15.50
C ASP A 145 12.09 -5.08 14.56
N GLU A 146 10.86 -4.64 14.87
CA GLU A 146 10.12 -3.65 14.12
C GLU A 146 9.83 -2.41 14.97
N MET A 147 9.80 -1.27 14.31
CA MET A 147 9.56 0.03 14.93
C MET A 147 8.56 0.82 14.10
N MET A 148 7.55 1.35 14.78
CA MET A 148 6.60 2.29 14.24
C MET A 148 6.79 3.62 14.94
N ILE A 149 6.87 4.69 14.15
CA ILE A 149 6.92 6.05 14.68
C ILE A 149 5.62 6.75 14.30
N ALA A 150 5.00 7.42 15.26
CA ALA A 150 3.69 8.02 15.08
C ALA A 150 3.52 9.36 15.82
N CYS A 151 2.48 10.09 15.46
CA CYS A 151 2.09 11.33 16.10
C CYS A 151 0.56 11.52 16.12
N ARG A 152 0.06 12.26 17.12
CA ARG A 152 -1.35 12.64 17.22
C ARG A 152 -1.58 13.81 18.18
N PRO A 153 -2.77 14.44 18.17
CA PRO A 153 -3.25 15.23 19.29
C PRO A 153 -3.31 14.38 20.55
N VAL A 154 -3.03 15.02 21.67
CA VAL A 154 -2.97 14.35 22.97
C VAL A 154 -4.33 13.74 23.32
N GLY A 155 -4.32 12.43 23.57
CA GLY A 155 -5.51 11.68 23.95
C GLY A 155 -6.48 11.38 22.82
N ALA A 156 -6.16 11.72 21.56
CA ALA A 156 -6.95 11.27 20.42
C ALA A 156 -6.86 9.74 20.30
N PRO A 157 -7.96 9.04 20.00
CA PRO A 157 -7.94 7.57 19.85
C PRO A 157 -7.11 7.14 18.64
N ASP A 158 -7.06 7.97 17.61
CA ASP A 158 -6.42 7.66 16.34
C ASP A 158 -5.07 8.38 16.22
N LEU A 159 -4.11 7.70 15.61
CA LEU A 159 -2.83 8.26 15.19
C LEU A 159 -3.08 9.10 13.95
N THR A 160 -2.62 10.36 13.97
CA THR A 160 -2.73 11.23 12.80
C THR A 160 -1.82 10.73 11.68
N LEU A 161 -0.60 10.34 12.05
CA LEU A 161 0.32 9.66 11.16
C LEU A 161 1.01 8.52 11.89
N ALA A 162 1.28 7.45 11.15
CA ALA A 162 2.15 6.37 11.56
C ALA A 162 2.91 5.83 10.34
N ALA A 163 4.15 5.40 10.54
CA ALA A 163 4.90 4.63 9.56
C ALA A 163 5.66 3.53 10.30
N GLU A 164 5.70 2.33 9.74
CA GLU A 164 6.40 1.19 10.30
C GLU A 164 7.56 0.73 9.42
N GLY A 165 8.54 0.09 10.04
CA GLY A 165 9.67 -0.49 9.34
C GLY A 165 10.51 -1.37 10.26
N VAL A 166 11.51 -2.01 9.66
CA VAL A 166 12.51 -2.78 10.41
C VAL A 166 13.27 -1.79 11.29
N ARG A 167 13.38 -2.07 12.59
CA ARG A 167 13.96 -1.14 13.56
C ARG A 167 15.36 -0.68 13.18
N ALA A 168 16.17 -1.56 12.60
CA ALA A 168 17.52 -1.23 12.14
C ALA A 168 17.52 -0.16 11.02
N GLU A 169 16.55 -0.24 10.09
CA GLU A 169 16.37 0.72 9.00
C GLU A 169 15.81 2.04 9.53
N VAL A 170 14.78 2.00 10.38
CA VAL A 170 14.19 3.20 11.02
C VAL A 170 15.24 4.00 11.83
N LEU A 171 16.24 3.32 12.40
CA LEU A 171 17.34 3.91 13.18
C LEU A 171 18.64 4.08 12.38
N LEU A 172 18.64 3.86 11.07
CA LEU A 172 19.83 4.03 10.24
C LEU A 172 20.24 5.51 10.21
N ASN A 173 21.45 5.80 10.71
CA ASN A 173 21.96 7.17 10.73
C ASN A 173 22.42 7.62 9.34
N VAL A 174 21.60 8.44 8.69
CA VAL A 174 21.84 9.02 7.35
C VAL A 174 22.75 10.27 7.39
N GLY A 175 23.29 10.61 8.57
CA GLY A 175 24.18 11.76 8.75
C GLY A 175 23.44 13.11 8.75
N GLN A 176 24.18 14.18 8.44
CA GLN A 176 23.73 15.58 8.57
C GLN A 176 23.39 16.23 7.21
N GLY A 177 23.30 15.45 6.12
CA GLY A 177 22.87 15.96 4.83
C GLY A 177 21.40 16.39 4.87
N VAL A 178 21.10 17.55 4.28
CA VAL A 178 19.78 18.18 4.33
C VAL A 178 18.70 17.38 3.58
N ASP A 179 19.12 16.65 2.56
CA ASP A 179 18.33 15.78 1.67
C ASP A 179 18.60 14.29 1.91
N ALA A 180 19.42 13.95 2.92
CA ALA A 180 19.79 12.57 3.19
C ALA A 180 18.64 11.80 3.85
N ALA A 181 18.16 10.77 3.15
CA ALA A 181 17.18 9.78 3.59
C ALA A 181 17.50 8.43 2.92
N HIS A 182 16.87 7.35 3.35
CA HIS A 182 16.91 6.07 2.67
C HIS A 182 15.50 5.48 2.59
N ALA A 183 15.21 4.76 1.51
CA ALA A 183 13.92 4.13 1.31
C ALA A 183 13.88 2.77 2.00
N HIS A 184 12.86 2.54 2.82
CA HIS A 184 12.55 1.23 3.40
C HIS A 184 11.04 1.15 3.65
N ASN A 185 10.43 0.02 3.29
CA ASN A 185 9.00 -0.26 3.49
C ASN A 185 8.08 0.87 2.97
N GLY A 186 8.31 1.37 1.74
CA GLY A 186 7.51 2.44 1.13
C GLY A 186 7.70 3.83 1.76
N VAL A 187 8.69 3.99 2.64
CA VAL A 187 8.93 5.22 3.40
C VAL A 187 10.37 5.69 3.21
N ASN A 188 10.55 6.99 2.98
CA ASN A 188 11.83 7.67 3.05
C ASN A 188 12.14 8.00 4.52
N TRP A 189 12.94 7.16 5.17
CA TRP A 189 13.37 7.30 6.55
C TRP A 189 14.62 8.17 6.66
N TYR A 190 14.64 9.04 7.67
CA TYR A 190 15.83 9.78 8.04
C TYR A 190 15.97 9.85 9.56
N TYR A 191 17.13 9.41 10.04
CA TYR A 191 17.53 9.53 11.43
C TYR A 191 18.92 10.11 11.53
N SER A 192 19.12 11.05 12.45
CA SER A 192 20.45 11.44 12.90
C SER A 192 20.37 11.98 14.31
N PRO A 193 21.33 11.69 15.21
CA PRO A 193 21.28 12.19 16.59
C PRO A 193 21.51 13.70 16.73
N SER A 194 21.89 14.38 15.64
CA SER A 194 22.32 15.79 15.66
C SER A 194 21.59 16.71 14.67
N LEU A 195 20.60 16.21 13.93
CA LEU A 195 19.82 17.03 12.97
C LEU A 195 18.32 16.78 13.12
N SER A 196 17.81 15.67 12.58
CA SER A 196 16.40 15.31 12.66
C SER A 196 16.16 13.81 12.62
N TRP A 197 14.98 13.42 13.11
CA TRP A 197 14.42 12.08 13.02
C TRP A 197 12.98 12.15 12.51
N GLY A 198 12.68 11.44 11.43
CA GLY A 198 11.35 11.46 10.84
C GLY A 198 11.25 10.61 9.59
N PHE A 199 10.18 10.85 8.84
CA PHE A 199 9.88 10.16 7.59
C PHE A 199 9.05 11.03 6.63
N ALA A 200 9.10 10.63 5.36
CA ALA A 200 8.21 11.05 4.27
C ALA A 200 7.87 9.82 3.40
N PRO A 201 6.89 9.89 2.50
CA PRO A 201 6.62 8.80 1.55
C PRO A 201 7.85 8.50 0.67
N ALA A 202 7.99 7.27 0.19
CA ALA A 202 9.07 6.92 -0.72
C ALA A 202 9.04 7.79 -1.99
N GLY A 203 10.21 8.17 -2.48
CA GLY A 203 10.35 9.03 -3.67
C GLY A 203 10.14 10.54 -3.41
N GLU A 204 9.58 10.93 -2.27
CA GLU A 204 9.39 12.34 -1.93
C GLU A 204 10.70 13.01 -1.46
N PRO A 205 10.99 14.25 -1.88
CA PRO A 205 12.17 14.99 -1.42
C PRO A 205 12.03 15.37 0.06
N VAL A 206 13.14 15.43 0.80
CA VAL A 206 13.17 15.88 2.20
C VAL A 206 14.05 17.12 2.38
N ASN A 207 13.70 17.99 3.32
CA ASN A 207 14.52 19.14 3.72
C ASN A 207 14.69 19.22 5.24
N ARG A 208 15.71 18.53 5.74
CA ARG A 208 15.94 18.27 7.17
C ARG A 208 16.43 19.49 7.96
N ASP A 209 16.94 20.54 7.31
CA ASP A 209 17.35 21.79 7.98
C ASP A 209 16.18 22.56 8.60
N ALA A 210 14.98 22.41 8.02
CA ALA A 210 13.74 22.93 8.56
C ALA A 210 12.91 21.84 9.25
N CYS A 211 13.54 20.74 9.68
CA CYS A 211 12.87 19.52 10.13
C CYS A 211 11.76 19.10 9.16
N ASP A 212 12.13 19.01 7.89
CA ASP A 212 11.24 18.65 6.79
C ASP A 212 9.94 19.47 6.76
N PHE A 213 9.96 20.78 7.05
CA PHE A 213 8.77 21.64 6.97
C PHE A 213 8.73 22.52 5.71
N SER A 214 9.82 22.55 4.93
CA SER A 214 9.93 23.40 3.74
C SER A 214 10.71 22.71 2.61
N ALA A 215 10.40 21.44 2.36
CA ALA A 215 10.98 20.73 1.22
C ALA A 215 10.48 21.38 -0.08
N ALA A 216 11.42 21.80 -0.94
CA ALA A 216 11.07 22.33 -2.25
C ALA A 216 10.46 21.20 -3.09
N ASN A 217 9.32 21.48 -3.74
CA ASN A 217 8.60 20.52 -4.58
C ASN A 217 8.06 19.27 -3.85
N GLU A 218 7.74 19.36 -2.55
CA GLU A 218 6.94 18.30 -1.91
C GLU A 218 5.54 18.22 -2.56
N THR A 219 5.02 17.00 -2.74
CA THR A 219 3.69 16.78 -3.34
C THR A 219 2.65 16.38 -2.31
N VAL A 220 3.08 15.73 -1.21
CA VAL A 220 2.21 15.16 -0.17
C VAL A 220 2.55 15.70 1.23
N PRO A 221 2.25 16.99 1.51
CA PRO A 221 2.59 17.61 2.79
C PRO A 221 1.85 16.98 3.99
N GLY A 222 0.74 16.28 3.75
CA GLY A 222 -0.04 15.60 4.79
C GLY A 222 0.63 14.34 5.37
N GLN A 223 1.57 13.71 4.66
CA GLN A 223 2.14 12.40 4.98
C GLN A 223 3.56 12.45 5.54
N ARG A 224 3.92 13.52 6.26
CA ARG A 224 5.31 13.77 6.68
C ARG A 224 5.41 14.01 8.16
N MET A 225 6.44 13.49 8.80
CA MET A 225 6.65 13.68 10.24
C MET A 225 8.11 13.94 10.53
N CYS A 226 8.39 14.90 11.41
CA CYS A 226 9.76 15.21 11.80
C CYS A 226 9.87 15.72 13.24
N TRP A 227 10.87 15.18 13.94
CA TRP A 227 11.35 15.62 15.24
C TRP A 227 12.77 16.15 15.14
N HIS A 228 13.03 17.29 15.78
CA HIS A 228 14.37 17.85 15.82
C HIS A 228 15.22 17.10 16.85
N THR A 229 16.48 16.84 16.50
CA THR A 229 17.46 16.18 17.37
C THR A 229 18.70 17.03 17.44
N SER A 230 19.33 17.12 18.61
CA SER A 230 20.60 17.80 18.77
C SER A 230 21.36 17.19 19.93
N ALA A 231 22.67 16.96 19.75
CA ALA A 231 23.54 16.38 20.77
C ALA A 231 22.99 15.07 21.37
N SER A 232 22.49 14.17 20.51
CA SER A 232 21.86 12.90 20.91
C SER A 232 20.64 13.05 21.82
N ALA A 233 19.92 14.17 21.71
CA ALA A 233 18.70 14.42 22.46
C ALA A 233 17.59 14.96 21.55
N LEU A 234 16.36 14.49 21.80
CA LEU A 234 15.15 15.06 21.21
C LEU A 234 14.96 16.49 21.70
N GLN A 235 14.69 17.35 20.74
CA GLN A 235 14.30 18.73 20.93
C GLN A 235 12.79 18.86 20.66
N PRO A 236 12.21 20.06 20.87
CA PRO A 236 10.83 20.31 20.43
C PRO A 236 10.65 19.92 18.96
N GLY A 237 9.60 19.15 18.68
CA GLY A 237 9.32 18.60 17.35
C GLY A 237 8.63 19.61 16.45
N TYR A 238 8.73 19.46 15.14
CA TYR A 238 8.23 20.46 14.19
C TYR A 238 7.01 19.99 13.39
N ARG A 239 6.93 18.71 13.02
CA ARG A 239 5.96 18.27 12.02
C ARG A 239 5.22 16.99 12.39
N CYS A 240 3.91 16.99 12.17
CA CYS A 240 3.03 15.83 12.06
C CYS A 240 2.00 16.15 10.97
N GLY A 241 2.21 15.62 9.78
CA GLY A 241 1.52 16.00 8.56
C GLY A 241 1.79 17.45 8.18
N ALA A 242 0.77 18.17 7.72
CA ALA A 242 0.90 19.59 7.38
C ALA A 242 0.97 20.52 8.61
N ASN A 243 0.95 19.98 9.84
CA ASN A 243 0.92 20.77 11.06
C ASN A 243 2.31 21.24 11.50
N ASN A 244 2.44 22.52 11.84
CA ASN A 244 3.61 23.07 12.51
C ASN A 244 3.43 22.99 14.03
N LEU A 245 4.21 22.11 14.67
CA LEU A 245 4.04 21.72 16.06
C LEU A 245 5.18 22.16 16.98
N ASN A 246 6.02 23.11 16.54
CA ASN A 246 7.16 23.56 17.32
C ASN A 246 6.75 23.99 18.74
N ALA A 247 7.25 23.24 19.72
CA ALA A 247 6.96 23.39 21.14
C ALA A 247 5.49 23.16 21.58
N SER A 248 4.71 22.41 20.80
CA SER A 248 3.30 22.13 21.11
C SER A 248 3.13 21.20 22.32
N ASN A 249 2.28 21.62 23.26
CA ASN A 249 1.83 20.78 24.38
C ASN A 249 0.57 19.95 24.05
N GLN A 250 -0.10 20.26 22.93
CA GLN A 250 -1.35 19.62 22.50
C GLN A 250 -1.13 18.39 21.63
N TRP A 251 0.12 18.12 21.27
CA TRP A 251 0.50 17.01 20.40
C TRP A 251 1.56 16.13 21.07
N GLU A 252 1.46 14.83 20.78
CA GLU A 252 2.36 13.82 21.28
C GLU A 252 3.00 13.02 20.15
N ARG A 253 4.22 12.58 20.42
CA ARG A 253 5.06 11.70 19.62
C ARG A 253 5.09 10.34 20.28
N LEU A 254 4.94 9.29 19.49
CA LEU A 254 4.80 7.92 19.98
C LEU A 254 5.77 7.02 19.22
N ILE A 255 6.30 6.03 19.93
CA ILE A 255 7.04 4.93 19.33
C ILE A 255 6.37 3.64 19.79
N TYR A 256 6.09 2.78 18.83
CA TYR A 256 5.65 1.42 19.06
C TYR A 256 6.74 0.48 18.56
N VAL A 257 6.86 -0.65 19.23
CA VAL A 257 7.72 -1.75 18.83
C VAL A 257 6.94 -3.04 18.95
N ARG A 258 7.32 -4.00 18.15
CA ARG A 258 6.97 -5.40 18.36
C ARG A 258 8.22 -6.22 18.15
N ASP A 259 8.33 -7.30 18.90
CA ASP A 259 9.20 -8.39 18.46
C ASP A 259 8.72 -8.74 17.07
N GLY A 260 9.65 -8.87 16.11
CA GLY A 260 9.28 -8.94 14.70
C GLY A 260 8.16 -9.94 14.57
N LEU A 261 7.09 -9.54 13.89
CA LEU A 261 6.21 -10.60 13.43
C LEU A 261 7.13 -11.56 12.65
N PRO A 262 6.92 -12.87 12.76
CA PRO A 262 7.45 -13.82 11.79
C PRO A 262 6.77 -13.60 10.43
N ALA A 263 6.57 -12.34 10.04
CA ALA A 263 6.29 -11.96 8.69
C ALA A 263 7.60 -12.12 7.95
N LEU A 264 7.56 -12.90 6.87
CA LEU A 264 8.74 -13.17 6.11
C LEU A 264 9.24 -11.83 5.53
N ARG A 265 10.45 -11.41 5.91
CA ARG A 265 11.15 -10.29 5.27
C ARG A 265 11.31 -10.58 3.77
N PRO A 266 11.36 -9.57 2.89
CA PRO A 266 11.79 -9.76 1.51
C PRO A 266 13.12 -10.53 1.47
N GLY A 267 13.16 -11.60 0.69
CA GLY A 267 14.29 -12.50 0.54
C GLY A 267 14.06 -13.87 1.17
N VAL A 268 15.09 -14.70 1.04
CA VAL A 268 15.14 -16.02 1.66
C VAL A 268 15.45 -15.88 3.15
N GLN A 269 14.71 -16.59 3.98
CA GLN A 269 14.85 -16.55 5.45
C GLN A 269 15.13 -17.92 6.03
N HIS A 270 15.66 -17.91 7.25
CA HIS A 270 16.04 -19.10 8.01
C HIS A 270 15.41 -19.09 9.39
N ASP A 271 15.31 -20.27 9.99
CA ASP A 271 14.84 -20.50 11.36
C ASP A 271 13.45 -19.92 11.64
N VAL A 272 12.56 -19.96 10.65
CA VAL A 272 11.20 -19.40 10.74
C VAL A 272 10.30 -20.31 11.55
N ASP A 273 9.63 -19.79 12.58
CA ASP A 273 8.71 -20.55 13.43
C ASP A 273 7.31 -20.67 12.80
N PRO A 274 6.84 -21.90 12.45
CA PRO A 274 5.51 -22.10 11.88
C PRO A 274 4.37 -21.66 12.80
N ALA A 275 4.50 -21.82 14.12
CA ALA A 275 3.45 -21.41 15.05
C ALA A 275 3.25 -19.89 15.05
N ALA A 276 4.33 -19.19 14.71
CA ALA A 276 4.36 -17.76 14.71
C ALA A 276 3.87 -17.21 13.34
N LEU A 277 4.01 -17.97 12.25
CA LEU A 277 3.28 -17.72 11.00
C LEU A 277 1.76 -17.89 11.19
N GLU A 278 1.34 -18.97 11.84
CA GLU A 278 -0.06 -19.27 12.13
C GLU A 278 -0.72 -18.18 13.01
N SER A 279 0.03 -17.55 13.92
CA SER A 279 -0.49 -16.49 14.79
C SER A 279 -0.77 -15.17 14.08
N VAL A 280 -0.22 -14.96 12.87
CA VAL A 280 -0.43 -13.75 12.06
C VAL A 280 -1.30 -14.01 10.82
N GLY A 281 -1.95 -15.18 10.75
CA GLY A 281 -2.96 -15.49 9.74
C GLY A 281 -2.50 -16.38 8.59
N TRP A 282 -1.25 -16.85 8.57
CA TRP A 282 -0.84 -17.86 7.60
C TRP A 282 -1.49 -19.21 7.88
N GLU A 283 -2.08 -19.80 6.85
CA GLU A 283 -2.59 -21.16 6.92
C GLU A 283 -1.69 -22.13 6.15
N ARG A 284 -1.41 -23.29 6.75
CA ARG A 284 -0.67 -24.36 6.06
C ARG A 284 -1.61 -25.14 5.14
N CYS A 285 -1.62 -24.79 3.86
CA CYS A 285 -2.40 -25.46 2.83
C CYS A 285 -1.83 -26.82 2.38
N TYR A 286 -0.51 -27.01 2.44
CA TYR A 286 0.14 -28.25 2.02
C TYR A 286 1.32 -28.63 2.91
N ARG A 287 1.54 -29.94 3.06
CA ARG A 287 2.71 -30.50 3.76
C ARG A 287 2.97 -31.91 3.26
N ASP A 288 4.24 -32.19 3.01
CA ASP A 288 4.69 -33.55 2.73
C ASP A 288 6.12 -33.83 3.21
N VAL A 289 6.58 -35.06 3.02
CA VAL A 289 7.97 -35.47 3.12
C VAL A 289 8.54 -35.69 1.71
N TYR A 290 9.83 -35.42 1.51
CA TYR A 290 10.50 -35.54 0.20
C TYR A 290 10.49 -36.97 -0.41
N ALA A 291 10.01 -37.98 0.32
CA ALA A 291 9.91 -39.36 -0.16
C ALA A 291 8.55 -39.71 -0.77
N GLU A 292 7.58 -38.80 -0.71
CA GLU A 292 6.23 -39.02 -1.24
C GLU A 292 6.18 -38.71 -2.74
N THR A 293 5.49 -39.54 -3.52
CA THR A 293 5.51 -39.52 -4.99
C THR A 293 4.11 -39.52 -5.61
N SER A 294 3.06 -39.56 -4.79
CA SER A 294 1.67 -39.71 -5.27
C SER A 294 0.92 -38.40 -5.54
N ASN A 295 1.50 -37.25 -5.18
CA ASN A 295 0.80 -35.96 -5.22
C ASN A 295 0.98 -35.25 -6.57
N ARG A 296 -0.13 -34.76 -7.15
CA ARG A 296 -0.12 -33.96 -8.39
C ARG A 296 -0.07 -32.48 -8.04
N MET A 297 0.65 -31.70 -8.84
CA MET A 297 0.80 -30.27 -8.60
C MET A 297 -0.55 -29.52 -8.59
N ASP A 298 -1.48 -29.90 -9.47
CA ASP A 298 -2.82 -29.29 -9.53
C ASP A 298 -3.59 -29.48 -8.21
N ASP A 299 -3.43 -30.63 -7.54
CA ASP A 299 -4.10 -30.92 -6.26
C ASP A 299 -3.49 -30.10 -5.11
N ILE A 300 -2.17 -29.86 -5.16
CA ILE A 300 -1.45 -29.03 -4.18
C ILE A 300 -1.92 -27.58 -4.30
N LEU A 301 -1.91 -27.04 -5.52
CA LEU A 301 -2.29 -25.65 -5.78
C LEU A 301 -3.78 -25.40 -5.50
N ALA A 302 -4.66 -26.36 -5.79
CA ALA A 302 -6.07 -26.26 -5.45
C ALA A 302 -6.33 -26.20 -3.93
N GLY A 303 -5.40 -26.70 -3.10
CA GLY A 303 -5.50 -26.60 -1.64
C GLY A 303 -4.95 -25.30 -1.06
N CYS A 304 -4.20 -24.52 -1.84
CA CYS A 304 -3.54 -23.28 -1.42
C CYS A 304 -4.26 -22.07 -2.03
N GLU A 305 -5.37 -21.65 -1.44
CA GLU A 305 -6.14 -20.47 -1.86
C GLU A 305 -5.69 -19.24 -1.05
N GLY A 306 -5.18 -18.19 -1.70
CA GLY A 306 -4.75 -16.93 -1.07
C GLY A 306 -3.94 -16.03 -2.01
N ASP A 307 -3.80 -14.76 -1.66
CA ASP A 307 -3.05 -13.77 -2.47
C ASP A 307 -1.53 -13.88 -2.31
N GLN A 308 -1.08 -14.47 -1.20
CA GLN A 308 0.33 -14.73 -0.88
C GLN A 308 0.58 -16.24 -0.73
N LEU A 309 1.78 -16.68 -1.10
CA LEU A 309 2.23 -18.05 -0.92
C LEU A 309 3.61 -18.12 -0.27
N LEU A 310 3.73 -18.97 0.74
CA LEU A 310 4.96 -19.24 1.46
C LEU A 310 5.45 -20.65 1.16
N MET A 311 6.65 -20.76 0.60
CA MET A 311 7.34 -22.03 0.41
C MET A 311 8.39 -22.21 1.49
N ALA A 312 8.42 -23.37 2.15
CA ALA A 312 9.38 -23.65 3.21
C ALA A 312 9.73 -25.14 3.33
N CYS A 313 10.88 -25.45 3.94
CA CYS A 313 11.23 -26.83 4.29
C CYS A 313 11.89 -26.94 5.67
N ARG A 314 11.79 -28.14 6.27
CA ARG A 314 12.45 -28.50 7.52
C ARG A 314 12.68 -30.00 7.63
N ALA A 315 13.59 -30.39 8.51
CA ALA A 315 13.68 -31.78 8.96
C ALA A 315 12.39 -32.19 9.69
N VAL A 316 12.00 -33.46 9.54
CA VAL A 316 10.82 -34.01 10.21
C VAL A 316 10.99 -33.88 11.73
N GLY A 317 10.06 -33.18 12.38
CA GLY A 317 10.09 -32.94 13.82
C GLY A 317 10.92 -31.73 14.27
N ALA A 318 11.59 -31.01 13.36
CA ALA A 318 12.25 -29.76 13.71
C ALA A 318 11.20 -28.67 14.06
N PRO A 319 11.47 -27.82 15.06
CA PRO A 319 10.51 -26.79 15.48
C PRO A 319 10.35 -25.69 14.43
N THR A 320 11.42 -25.33 13.73
CA THR A 320 11.47 -24.23 12.75
C THR A 320 11.62 -24.73 11.31
N TYR A 321 11.23 -23.88 10.36
CA TYR A 321 11.63 -24.00 8.95
C TYR A 321 13.10 -23.60 8.79
N LEU A 322 13.87 -24.45 8.11
CA LEU A 322 15.28 -24.20 7.83
C LEU A 322 15.44 -23.08 6.82
N VAL A 323 14.58 -23.08 5.81
CA VAL A 323 14.52 -22.05 4.79
C VAL A 323 13.06 -21.79 4.42
N ALA A 324 12.70 -20.53 4.24
CA ALA A 324 11.37 -20.10 3.80
C ALA A 324 11.45 -18.83 2.94
N ALA A 325 10.51 -18.69 1.99
CA ALA A 325 10.35 -17.49 1.18
C ALA A 325 8.86 -17.26 0.88
N GLU A 326 8.44 -15.99 0.95
CA GLU A 326 7.10 -15.51 0.63
C GLU A 326 7.11 -14.75 -0.69
N GLY A 327 6.01 -14.87 -1.44
CA GLY A 327 5.71 -13.97 -2.54
C GLY A 327 4.25 -14.06 -2.97
N ASP A 328 3.85 -13.12 -3.83
CA ASP A 328 2.52 -13.12 -4.44
C ASP A 328 2.23 -14.48 -5.05
N TYR A 329 1.05 -15.03 -4.76
CA TYR A 329 0.64 -16.35 -5.25
C TYR A 329 0.82 -16.45 -6.77
N ALA A 330 0.46 -15.40 -7.50
CA ALA A 330 0.60 -15.33 -8.95
C ALA A 330 2.07 -15.41 -9.43
N GLU A 331 3.03 -14.82 -8.73
CA GLU A 331 4.44 -14.83 -9.13
C GLU A 331 5.13 -16.15 -8.72
N VAL A 332 4.78 -16.69 -7.56
CA VAL A 332 5.32 -17.97 -7.08
C VAL A 332 4.82 -19.15 -7.94
N THR A 333 3.63 -19.04 -8.54
CA THR A 333 3.01 -20.10 -9.36
C THR A 333 3.01 -19.83 -10.87
N ARG A 334 3.59 -18.73 -11.34
CA ARG A 334 3.69 -18.46 -12.80
C ARG A 334 4.67 -19.42 -13.48
N ASP A 335 4.19 -20.15 -14.48
CA ASP A 335 5.02 -21.08 -15.27
C ASP A 335 6.09 -20.33 -16.08
N VAL A 336 7.36 -20.62 -15.79
CA VAL A 336 8.52 -20.06 -16.50
C VAL A 336 9.04 -20.99 -17.61
N GLY A 337 8.35 -22.12 -17.83
CA GLY A 337 8.66 -23.11 -18.86
C GLY A 337 9.92 -23.94 -18.57
N ASN A 338 10.58 -24.37 -19.65
CA ASN A 338 11.65 -25.38 -19.62
C ASN A 338 13.06 -24.79 -19.76
N ALA A 339 13.24 -23.48 -19.57
CA ALA A 339 14.57 -22.87 -19.50
C ALA A 339 15.20 -23.08 -18.10
N SER A 340 16.47 -23.50 -18.04
CA SER A 340 17.14 -23.88 -16.79
C SER A 340 17.35 -22.72 -15.82
N ASP A 341 17.36 -21.49 -16.31
CA ASP A 341 17.68 -20.26 -15.60
C ASP A 341 16.51 -19.27 -15.56
N ALA A 342 15.35 -19.64 -16.10
CA ALA A 342 14.16 -18.79 -16.05
C ALA A 342 13.57 -18.75 -14.64
N VAL A 343 13.21 -17.54 -14.21
CA VAL A 343 12.75 -17.21 -12.87
C VAL A 343 11.68 -16.11 -12.92
N ASN A 344 10.90 -16.00 -11.86
CA ASN A 344 10.01 -14.90 -11.50
C ASN A 344 10.64 -14.14 -10.33
N PRO A 345 11.36 -13.02 -10.57
CA PRO A 345 11.93 -12.23 -9.48
C PRO A 345 10.82 -11.50 -8.73
N HIS A 346 10.74 -11.72 -7.43
CA HIS A 346 9.73 -11.10 -6.58
C HIS A 346 10.23 -11.04 -5.13
N ASN A 347 10.00 -9.92 -4.42
CA ASN A 347 10.39 -9.71 -3.02
C ASN A 347 11.82 -10.15 -2.66
N GLY A 348 12.83 -9.87 -3.48
CA GLY A 348 14.22 -10.24 -3.19
C GLY A 348 14.53 -11.74 -3.36
N VAL A 349 13.63 -12.47 -4.01
CA VAL A 349 13.73 -13.91 -4.27
C VAL A 349 13.55 -14.16 -5.77
N ASN A 350 14.31 -15.12 -6.31
CA ASN A 350 14.10 -15.68 -7.63
C ASN A 350 13.24 -16.94 -7.50
N PHE A 351 11.91 -16.80 -7.62
CA PHE A 351 11.01 -17.94 -7.69
C PHE A 351 11.09 -18.59 -9.06
N TYR A 352 10.77 -19.87 -9.16
CA TYR A 352 10.61 -20.54 -10.45
C TYR A 352 9.61 -21.66 -10.29
N PHE A 353 8.66 -21.73 -11.22
CA PHE A 353 7.67 -22.78 -11.28
C PHE A 353 7.55 -23.30 -12.70
N SER A 354 7.49 -24.61 -12.86
CA SER A 354 6.95 -25.23 -14.05
C SER A 354 6.27 -26.53 -13.65
N PRO A 355 5.04 -26.83 -14.10
CA PRO A 355 4.35 -28.05 -13.73
C PRO A 355 5.02 -29.31 -14.31
N ALA A 356 5.95 -29.17 -15.25
CA ALA A 356 6.62 -30.29 -15.92
C ALA A 356 8.05 -30.55 -15.44
N TRP A 357 8.58 -29.77 -14.50
CA TRP A 357 10.02 -29.84 -14.20
C TRP A 357 10.41 -29.58 -12.74
N SER A 358 10.28 -28.34 -12.26
CA SER A 358 10.63 -27.98 -10.89
C SER A 358 9.86 -26.78 -10.36
N TRP A 359 9.76 -26.69 -9.03
CA TRP A 359 9.22 -25.56 -8.29
C TRP A 359 10.12 -25.23 -7.11
N GLY A 360 10.46 -23.96 -6.93
CA GLY A 360 11.34 -23.57 -5.84
C GLY A 360 11.75 -22.12 -5.91
N PHE A 361 12.80 -21.81 -5.17
CA PHE A 361 13.34 -20.47 -5.08
C PHE A 361 14.84 -20.44 -4.77
N ALA A 362 15.46 -19.29 -5.05
CA ALA A 362 16.80 -18.93 -4.64
C ALA A 362 16.87 -17.42 -4.31
N PRO A 363 17.89 -16.94 -3.58
CA PRO A 363 18.09 -15.50 -3.35
C PRO A 363 18.21 -14.71 -4.66
N ALA A 364 17.65 -13.50 -4.70
CA ALA A 364 17.82 -12.61 -5.84
C ALA A 364 19.30 -12.30 -6.12
N GLY A 365 19.64 -12.08 -7.39
CA GLY A 365 21.00 -11.80 -7.83
C GLY A 365 21.90 -13.04 -7.94
N LEU A 366 21.44 -14.21 -7.50
CA LEU A 366 22.14 -15.47 -7.74
C LEU A 366 21.61 -16.19 -8.96
N ALA A 367 22.52 -16.83 -9.71
CA ALA A 367 22.15 -17.70 -10.81
C ALA A 367 21.32 -18.89 -10.31
N VAL A 368 20.26 -19.21 -11.04
CA VAL A 368 19.44 -20.40 -10.86
C VAL A 368 19.78 -21.39 -11.96
N ASN A 369 19.98 -22.66 -11.59
CA ASN A 369 20.13 -23.75 -12.53
C ASN A 369 19.22 -24.93 -12.12
N ARG A 370 18.04 -24.98 -12.72
CA ARG A 370 17.01 -25.99 -12.45
C ARG A 370 17.39 -27.40 -12.90
N ILE A 371 18.50 -27.56 -13.65
CA ILE A 371 19.07 -28.88 -13.96
C ILE A 371 19.61 -29.50 -12.67
N GLY A 372 18.93 -30.55 -12.18
CA GLY A 372 19.25 -31.19 -10.91
C GLY A 372 18.74 -30.41 -9.69
N CYS A 373 17.64 -29.68 -9.84
CA CYS A 373 16.95 -28.97 -8.75
C CYS A 373 17.77 -27.86 -8.06
N ASP A 374 18.69 -27.21 -8.77
CA ASP A 374 19.40 -26.01 -8.28
C ASP A 374 20.23 -26.21 -6.98
N ILE A 375 20.60 -27.46 -6.68
CA ILE A 375 21.30 -27.82 -5.42
C ILE A 375 22.84 -27.71 -5.49
N ASN A 376 23.43 -27.55 -6.67
CA ASN A 376 24.88 -27.63 -6.87
C ASN A 376 25.60 -26.26 -6.77
N ASN A 377 24.94 -25.24 -6.23
CA ASN A 377 25.45 -23.87 -6.16
C ASN A 377 26.12 -23.56 -4.79
N VAL A 378 26.98 -22.55 -4.74
CA VAL A 378 27.82 -22.18 -3.57
C VAL A 378 27.02 -21.73 -2.33
N GLN A 379 25.72 -21.46 -2.48
CA GLN A 379 24.78 -21.10 -1.42
C GLN A 379 23.56 -22.03 -1.42
N ALA A 380 23.80 -23.35 -1.40
CA ALA A 380 22.73 -24.35 -1.36
C ALA A 380 21.86 -24.28 -0.09
N ALA A 381 22.36 -23.69 0.99
CA ALA A 381 21.61 -23.52 2.25
C ALA A 381 20.41 -22.57 2.11
N ASP A 382 20.44 -21.68 1.12
CA ASP A 382 19.43 -20.63 0.93
C ASP A 382 18.47 -20.98 -0.22
N ARG A 383 18.42 -22.25 -0.63
CA ARG A 383 17.66 -22.71 -1.79
C ARG A 383 16.68 -23.79 -1.39
N LEU A 384 15.51 -23.76 -2.04
CA LEU A 384 14.52 -24.81 -1.94
C LEU A 384 14.09 -25.18 -3.35
N CYS A 385 14.00 -26.48 -3.61
CA CYS A 385 13.53 -26.98 -4.88
C CYS A 385 12.80 -28.32 -4.70
N TRP A 386 11.69 -28.46 -5.43
CA TRP A 386 10.89 -29.66 -5.60
C TRP A 386 10.79 -30.01 -7.08
N HIS A 387 10.77 -31.30 -7.40
CA HIS A 387 10.47 -31.77 -8.75
C HIS A 387 8.96 -31.84 -8.97
N THR A 388 8.50 -31.45 -10.16
CA THR A 388 7.07 -31.29 -10.45
C THR A 388 6.55 -32.05 -11.67
N GLY A 389 7.43 -32.58 -12.54
CA GLY A 389 7.01 -33.43 -13.66
C GLY A 389 8.00 -34.50 -14.10
N GLY A 390 7.46 -35.62 -14.61
CA GLY A 390 8.13 -36.63 -15.44
C GLY A 390 9.10 -37.62 -14.75
N ASP A 391 8.53 -38.71 -14.24
CA ASP A 391 9.11 -39.98 -13.74
C ASP A 391 10.08 -39.95 -12.55
N THR A 392 9.50 -40.33 -11.40
CA THR A 392 10.08 -40.99 -10.19
C THR A 392 11.06 -40.22 -9.32
#